data_AF-A0A432S229-F1
#
_entry.id   AF-A0A432S229-F1
#
_cell.length_a   1.000
_cell.length_b   1.000
_cell.length_c   1.000
_cell.angle_alpha   90.00
_cell.angle_beta   90.00
_cell.angle_gamma   90.00
#
_symmetry.space_group_name_H-M   'P 1'
#
loop_
_entity.id
_entity.type
_entity.pdbx_description
1 polymer ?
#
loop_
_entity_poly.entity_id
_entity_poly.type
_entity_poly.pdbx_seq_one_letter_code
_entity_poly.pdbx_strand_id
1 'polypeptide(L)'
;MFVPFEGLINPKTNKYLIEEKNISYIPTAKAFVFLDTEKIKTDRVIVLAKSKFKGTEFPPEDREILNKKATNFRSINLNLPFVKNEKNFIERIFRDKVKVYFNDKATYNNFVKIKGVRYLHIATHGKFNPSAENPLNQFYLVLDKPVYPRDVLNMNLKGTDLVFLSACETGKVKDVKHLTFSGMIEAFYIAGAKDVIITLWQISDKETPELVREFYKNLKAGMDIKEALRKAKIKFIKENKNPYYWMPFLLYGL
;
A
#
# COMPACT_ATOMS: atom_id res chain seq x y z
N MET A 1 -10.01 -10.73 13.62
CA MET A 1 -8.56 -10.86 13.36
C MET A 1 -8.41 -11.19 11.88
N PHE A 2 -7.65 -10.40 11.11
CA PHE A 2 -7.40 -10.70 9.70
C PHE A 2 -6.22 -11.69 9.61
N VAL A 3 -6.40 -12.81 8.92
CA VAL A 3 -5.38 -13.86 8.81
C VAL A 3 -4.74 -13.79 7.43
N PRO A 4 -3.41 -13.53 7.33
CA PRO A 4 -2.69 -13.64 6.07
C PRO A 4 -2.53 -15.13 5.73
N PHE A 5 -3.45 -15.68 4.92
CA PHE A 5 -3.48 -17.10 4.54
C PHE A 5 -2.16 -17.57 3.91
N GLU A 6 -1.46 -16.68 3.23
CA GLU A 6 -0.10 -16.88 2.69
C GLU A 6 0.93 -17.33 3.74
N GLY A 7 0.77 -16.89 4.99
CA GLY A 7 1.64 -17.22 6.11
C GLY A 7 1.27 -18.51 6.85
N LEU A 8 0.22 -19.23 6.44
CA LEU A 8 -0.08 -20.55 6.99
C LEU A 8 0.97 -21.57 6.55
N ILE A 9 1.24 -22.56 7.40
CA ILE A 9 2.22 -23.62 7.12
C ILE A 9 1.46 -24.87 6.66
N ASN A 10 1.91 -25.46 5.56
CA ASN A 10 1.44 -26.77 5.14
C ASN A 10 2.07 -27.86 6.02
N PRO A 11 1.29 -28.63 6.80
CA PRO A 11 1.83 -29.63 7.72
C PRO A 11 2.52 -30.80 7.01
N LYS A 12 2.28 -31.00 5.71
CA LYS A 12 2.91 -32.08 4.93
C LYS A 12 4.30 -31.72 4.40
N THR A 13 4.52 -30.44 4.07
CA THR A 13 5.76 -29.97 3.44
C THR A 13 6.58 -29.07 4.36
N ASN A 14 5.99 -28.61 5.47
CA ASN A 14 6.56 -27.66 6.42
C ASN A 14 6.99 -26.32 5.77
N LYS A 15 6.33 -25.96 4.67
CA LYS A 15 6.53 -24.70 3.93
C LYS A 15 5.37 -23.75 4.18
N TYR A 16 5.62 -22.46 4.02
CA TYR A 16 4.53 -21.49 3.97
C TYR A 16 3.68 -21.73 2.71
N LEU A 17 2.36 -21.50 2.79
CA LEU A 17 1.46 -21.68 1.65
C LEU A 17 1.88 -20.80 0.47
N ILE A 18 2.44 -19.61 0.71
CA ILE A 18 2.97 -18.75 -0.35
C ILE A 18 4.16 -19.36 -1.10
N GLU A 19 4.87 -20.33 -0.54
CA GLU A 19 5.93 -21.05 -1.26
C GLU A 19 5.34 -22.07 -2.26
N GLU A 20 4.07 -22.45 -2.09
CA GLU A 20 3.42 -23.52 -2.85
C GLU A 20 2.30 -23.00 -3.76
N LYS A 21 1.59 -21.94 -3.37
CA LYS A 21 0.39 -21.42 -4.04
C LYS A 21 0.47 -19.92 -4.29
N ASN A 22 -0.14 -19.49 -5.39
CA ASN A 22 -0.42 -18.08 -5.65
C ASN A 22 -1.76 -17.74 -4.99
N ILE A 23 -1.72 -16.85 -4.00
CA ILE A 23 -2.89 -16.44 -3.23
C ILE A 23 -3.10 -14.94 -3.50
N SER A 24 -4.29 -14.58 -3.96
CA SER A 24 -4.74 -13.19 -4.02
C SER A 24 -6.10 -13.08 -3.33
N TYR A 25 -6.42 -11.86 -2.93
CA TYR A 25 -7.67 -11.54 -2.26
C TYR A 25 -8.55 -10.77 -3.25
N ILE A 26 -9.84 -11.06 -3.29
CA ILE A 26 -10.81 -10.23 -4.00
C ILE A 26 -11.77 -9.64 -2.98
N PRO A 27 -12.04 -8.32 -3.01
CA PRO A 27 -12.88 -7.71 -1.99
C PRO A 27 -14.32 -8.20 -2.08
N THR A 28 -14.84 -8.35 -3.30
CA THR A 28 -16.17 -8.92 -3.56
C THR A 28 -16.18 -9.66 -4.90
N ALA A 29 -17.14 -10.58 -5.09
CA ALA A 29 -17.38 -11.19 -6.39
C ALA A 29 -17.79 -10.15 -7.46
N LYS A 30 -18.38 -9.02 -7.06
CA LYS A 30 -18.74 -7.94 -8.00
C LYS A 30 -17.51 -7.23 -8.54
N ALA A 31 -16.46 -7.06 -7.73
CA ALA A 31 -15.19 -6.51 -8.18
C ALA A 31 -14.59 -7.35 -9.33
N PHE A 32 -14.74 -8.68 -9.28
CA PHE A 32 -14.30 -9.59 -10.35
C PHE A 32 -14.85 -9.20 -11.73
N VAL A 33 -16.14 -8.83 -11.80
CA VAL A 33 -16.81 -8.46 -13.07
C VAL A 33 -16.30 -7.11 -13.60
N PHE A 34 -15.97 -6.16 -12.73
CA PHE A 34 -15.47 -4.84 -13.15
C PHE A 34 -14.00 -4.83 -13.57
N LEU A 35 -13.22 -5.82 -13.14
CA LEU A 35 -11.79 -5.94 -13.45
C LEU A 35 -11.52 -6.37 -14.90
N ASP A 36 -12.55 -6.85 -15.60
CA ASP A 36 -12.49 -7.27 -17.00
C ASP A 36 -12.67 -6.13 -18.02
N THR A 37 -12.39 -4.88 -17.61
CA THR A 37 -12.55 -3.71 -18.48
C THR A 37 -11.22 -3.16 -19.02
N GLU A 38 -11.33 -2.48 -20.17
CA GLU A 38 -10.29 -2.16 -21.15
C GLU A 38 -8.89 -1.88 -20.58
N LYS A 39 -7.88 -2.52 -21.19
CA LYS A 39 -6.46 -2.21 -20.95
C LYS A 39 -6.12 -0.87 -21.60
N ILE A 40 -6.05 0.20 -20.80
CA ILE A 40 -5.38 1.42 -21.25
C ILE A 40 -3.89 1.11 -21.38
N LYS A 41 -3.35 1.22 -22.59
CA LYS A 41 -1.92 1.01 -22.88
C LYS A 41 -1.11 2.25 -22.45
N THR A 42 -1.00 2.49 -21.15
CA THR A 42 -0.01 3.41 -20.58
C THR A 42 1.10 2.60 -19.93
N ASP A 43 2.34 3.08 -19.97
CA ASP A 43 3.48 2.52 -19.26
C ASP A 43 4.01 3.46 -18.17
N ARG A 44 3.27 4.56 -17.92
CA ARG A 44 3.63 5.59 -16.96
C ARG A 44 3.59 5.05 -15.55
N VAL A 45 4.61 5.36 -14.78
CA VAL A 45 4.72 5.05 -13.36
C VAL A 45 4.71 6.37 -12.59
N ILE A 46 3.94 6.44 -11.51
CA ILE A 46 3.98 7.58 -10.59
C ILE A 46 4.38 7.07 -9.22
N VAL A 47 5.37 7.73 -8.63
CA VAL A 47 5.78 7.53 -7.23
C VAL A 47 5.41 8.77 -6.45
N LEU A 48 4.55 8.62 -5.45
CA LEU A 48 4.22 9.64 -4.48
C LEU A 48 4.84 9.23 -3.14
N ALA A 49 5.91 9.91 -2.74
CA ALA A 49 6.71 9.52 -1.58
C ALA A 49 6.90 10.69 -0.61
N LYS A 50 6.49 10.54 0.64
CA LYS A 50 6.71 11.55 1.69
C LYS A 50 7.48 10.91 2.84
N SER A 51 8.65 11.48 3.13
CA SER A 51 9.56 10.98 4.16
C SER A 51 9.58 11.87 5.41
N LYS A 52 9.28 13.16 5.27
CA LYS A 52 9.32 14.13 6.38
C LYS A 52 7.95 14.75 6.59
N PHE A 53 7.51 14.79 7.85
CA PHE A 53 6.18 15.24 8.21
C PHE A 53 6.21 16.35 9.26
N LYS A 54 5.21 17.23 9.18
CA LYS A 54 4.90 18.22 10.22
C LYS A 54 3.64 17.76 10.95
N GLY A 55 3.56 17.96 12.26
CA GLY A 55 2.38 17.56 13.04
C GLY A 55 1.07 18.16 12.53
N THR A 56 1.12 19.35 11.91
CA THR A 56 -0.04 20.02 11.29
C THR A 56 -0.64 19.26 10.09
N GLU A 57 0.12 18.34 9.49
CA GLU A 57 -0.31 17.55 8.32
C GLU A 57 -1.20 16.37 8.74
N PHE A 58 -1.30 16.08 10.04
CA PHE A 58 -2.20 15.07 10.61
C PHE A 58 -3.55 15.70 10.99
N PRO A 59 -4.63 14.89 11.07
CA PRO A 59 -5.92 15.34 11.58
C PRO A 59 -5.80 15.91 13.01
N PRO A 60 -6.56 16.95 13.39
CA PRO A 60 -6.47 17.60 14.70
C PRO A 60 -6.45 16.64 15.90
N GLU A 61 -7.31 15.63 15.89
CA GLU A 61 -7.44 14.60 16.92
C GLU A 61 -6.16 13.79 17.14
N ASP A 62 -5.31 13.72 16.13
CA ASP A 62 -4.04 12.98 16.17
C ASP A 62 -2.84 13.88 16.47
N ARG A 63 -3.01 15.21 16.48
CA ARG A 63 -1.91 16.17 16.73
C ARG A 63 -1.47 16.17 18.19
N GLU A 64 -2.38 15.95 19.13
CA GLU A 64 -2.05 15.93 20.56
C GLU A 64 -1.19 14.72 20.96
N ILE A 65 -1.41 13.57 20.30
CA ILE A 65 -0.64 12.33 20.52
C ILE A 65 0.81 12.49 20.05
N LEU A 66 1.07 13.39 19.09
CA LEU A 66 2.41 13.71 18.59
C LEU A 66 3.23 14.57 19.57
N ASN A 67 2.56 15.33 20.45
CA ASN A 67 3.19 16.30 21.35
C ASN A 67 3.49 15.77 22.75
N LYS A 68 2.87 14.65 23.18
CA LYS A 68 3.17 14.02 24.47
C LYS A 68 4.41 13.14 24.32
N LYS A 69 5.54 13.57 24.90
CA LYS A 69 6.78 12.76 25.01
C LYS A 69 6.42 11.35 25.48
N ALA A 70 6.90 10.38 24.72
CA ALA A 70 6.66 8.95 24.85
C ALA A 70 6.68 8.45 26.31
N THR A 71 5.52 7.98 26.78
CA THR A 71 5.48 7.14 27.98
C THR A 71 4.76 5.82 27.77
N ASN A 72 3.93 5.63 26.72
CA ASN A 72 3.37 4.32 26.38
C ASN A 72 3.09 4.20 24.87
N PHE A 73 3.52 3.08 24.29
CA PHE A 73 3.32 2.57 22.91
C PHE A 73 2.44 3.41 21.95
N ARG A 74 3.05 3.81 20.80
CA ARG A 74 2.48 4.48 19.59
C ARG A 74 2.81 5.97 19.39
N SER A 75 4.07 6.38 19.57
CA SER A 75 4.53 7.61 18.92
C SER A 75 4.66 7.39 17.40
N ILE A 76 4.04 8.25 16.60
CA ILE A 76 4.25 8.24 15.14
C ILE A 76 5.60 8.91 14.87
N ASN A 77 6.54 8.15 14.31
CA ASN A 77 7.83 8.71 13.90
C ASN A 77 7.63 9.61 12.68
N LEU A 78 7.74 10.94 12.85
CA LEU A 78 7.56 11.94 11.78
C LEU A 78 8.64 11.91 10.69
N ASN A 79 9.59 10.97 10.76
CA ASN A 79 10.64 10.79 9.77
C ASN A 79 10.72 9.33 9.33
N LEU A 80 10.48 9.11 8.04
CA LEU A 80 10.62 7.82 7.34
C LEU A 80 11.82 7.90 6.37
N PRO A 81 13.06 7.91 6.88
CA PRO A 81 14.25 8.15 6.05
C PRO A 81 14.41 7.13 4.91
N PHE A 82 13.92 5.90 5.08
CA PHE A 82 14.11 4.83 4.10
C PHE A 82 13.07 4.82 2.97
N VAL A 83 11.99 5.60 3.06
CA VAL A 83 11.09 5.91 1.91
C VAL A 83 11.87 6.48 0.71
N LYS A 84 12.97 7.19 0.97
CA LYS A 84 13.87 7.66 -0.11
C LYS A 84 14.49 6.48 -0.89
N ASN A 85 14.70 5.33 -0.25
CA ASN A 85 15.26 4.17 -0.93
C ASN A 85 14.23 3.53 -1.88
N GLU A 86 12.98 3.38 -1.43
CA GLU A 86 11.88 2.91 -2.29
C GLU A 86 11.76 3.76 -3.56
N LYS A 87 11.67 5.08 -3.38
CA LYS A 87 11.51 6.00 -4.52
C LYS A 87 12.71 5.94 -5.48
N ASN A 88 13.95 5.86 -4.95
CA ASN A 88 15.16 5.74 -5.76
C ASN A 88 15.22 4.43 -6.55
N PHE A 89 14.79 3.31 -5.96
CA PHE A 89 14.79 2.02 -6.65
C PHE A 89 13.82 2.01 -7.83
N ILE A 90 12.58 2.49 -7.61
CA ILE A 90 11.57 2.56 -8.67
C ILE A 90 12.02 3.52 -9.77
N GLU A 91 12.57 4.68 -9.39
CA GLU A 91 13.11 5.67 -10.32
C GLU A 91 14.20 5.06 -11.22
N ARG A 92 15.11 4.27 -10.64
CA ARG A 92 16.16 3.58 -11.40
C ARG A 92 15.63 2.48 -12.33
N ILE A 93 14.59 1.76 -11.91
CA ILE A 93 14.01 0.63 -12.64
C ILE A 93 13.21 1.11 -13.86
N PHE A 94 12.43 2.19 -13.71
CA PHE A 94 11.52 2.67 -14.75
C PHE A 94 12.03 3.88 -15.53
N ARG A 95 13.10 4.54 -15.08
CA ARG A 95 13.82 5.60 -15.79
C ARG A 95 12.88 6.70 -16.30
N ASP A 96 12.83 6.92 -17.61
CA ASP A 96 12.02 7.93 -18.31
C ASP A 96 10.49 7.75 -18.12
N LYS A 97 10.06 6.56 -17.71
CA LYS A 97 8.63 6.24 -17.51
C LYS A 97 8.10 6.66 -16.15
N VAL A 98 8.97 7.01 -15.19
CA VAL A 98 8.57 7.36 -13.83
C VAL A 98 8.49 8.86 -13.61
N LYS A 99 7.41 9.31 -12.96
CA LYS A 99 7.33 10.65 -12.38
C LYS A 99 7.30 10.54 -10.87
N VAL A 100 8.23 11.21 -10.21
CA VAL A 100 8.36 11.20 -8.75
C VAL A 100 7.86 12.52 -8.15
N TYR A 101 6.93 12.42 -7.20
CA TYR A 101 6.54 13.49 -6.29
C TYR A 101 7.11 13.16 -4.91
N PHE A 102 8.13 13.89 -4.47
CA PHE A 102 8.83 13.64 -3.22
C PHE A 102 8.69 14.81 -2.24
N ASN A 103 8.41 14.51 -0.96
CA ASN A 103 8.25 15.48 0.14
C ASN A 103 7.36 16.67 -0.23
N ASP A 104 7.91 17.86 -0.43
CA ASP A 104 7.15 19.09 -0.71
C ASP A 104 6.34 18.99 -2.02
N LYS A 105 6.66 18.04 -2.89
CA LYS A 105 5.87 17.73 -4.09
C LYS A 105 4.83 16.64 -3.86
N ALA A 106 4.96 15.81 -2.82
CA ALA A 106 4.00 14.78 -2.42
C ALA A 106 2.80 15.43 -1.69
N THR A 107 2.04 16.23 -2.44
CA THR A 107 0.90 17.02 -1.95
C THR A 107 -0.42 16.39 -2.36
N TYR A 108 -1.48 16.66 -1.60
CA TYR A 108 -2.86 16.34 -1.90
C TYR A 108 -3.25 16.81 -3.31
N ASN A 109 -2.88 18.04 -3.68
CA ASN A 109 -3.24 18.60 -4.98
C ASN A 109 -2.60 17.85 -6.15
N ASN A 110 -1.34 17.41 -5.99
CA ASN A 110 -0.70 16.55 -6.98
C ASN A 110 -1.29 15.14 -6.98
N PHE A 111 -1.68 14.62 -5.81
CA PHE A 111 -2.28 13.30 -5.66
C PHE A 111 -3.63 13.18 -6.38
N VAL A 112 -4.60 14.05 -6.07
CA VAL A 112 -5.96 13.97 -6.64
C VAL A 112 -6.01 14.23 -8.15
N LYS A 113 -4.96 14.81 -8.73
CA LYS A 113 -4.81 15.06 -10.17
C LYS A 113 -4.20 13.87 -10.94
N ILE A 114 -3.79 12.80 -10.26
CA ILE A 114 -3.20 11.62 -10.90
C ILE A 114 -4.26 10.92 -11.75
N LYS A 115 -3.92 10.67 -13.02
CA LYS A 115 -4.72 9.93 -14.00
C LYS A 115 -3.82 9.34 -15.09
N GLY A 116 -4.29 8.31 -15.78
CA GLY A 116 -3.59 7.71 -16.93
C GLY A 116 -2.22 7.12 -16.58
N VAL A 117 -2.14 6.50 -15.40
CA VAL A 117 -0.94 5.85 -14.86
C VAL A 117 -1.12 4.34 -14.89
N ARG A 118 -0.05 3.60 -15.18
CA ARG A 118 -0.06 2.13 -15.12
C ARG A 118 0.15 1.64 -13.70
N TYR A 119 1.19 2.17 -13.04
CA TYR A 119 1.57 1.81 -11.68
C TYR A 119 1.66 3.07 -10.82
N LEU A 120 0.89 3.11 -9.74
CA LEU A 120 0.91 4.18 -8.74
C LEU A 120 1.49 3.63 -7.44
N HIS A 121 2.68 4.06 -7.07
CA HIS A 121 3.30 3.72 -5.79
C HIS A 121 3.16 4.89 -4.81
N ILE A 122 2.64 4.60 -3.62
CA ILE A 122 2.43 5.59 -2.57
C ILE A 122 3.19 5.13 -1.32
N ALA A 123 4.22 5.88 -0.93
CA ALA A 123 5.04 5.60 0.24
C ALA A 123 4.95 6.76 1.24
N THR A 124 4.21 6.55 2.33
CA THR A 124 3.92 7.58 3.33
C THR A 124 3.37 6.96 4.63
N HIS A 125 3.07 7.78 5.64
CA HIS A 125 2.26 7.32 6.77
C HIS A 125 0.82 7.04 6.36
N GLY A 126 0.29 5.95 6.89
CA GLY A 126 -1.13 5.64 6.94
C GLY A 126 -1.53 5.39 8.39
N LYS A 127 -2.77 5.74 8.74
CA LYS A 127 -3.30 5.46 10.07
C LYS A 127 -4.77 5.04 9.99
N PHE A 128 -5.07 3.99 10.74
CA PHE A 128 -6.44 3.56 11.00
C PHE A 128 -6.96 4.23 12.28
N ASN A 129 -8.09 4.94 12.17
CA ASN A 129 -8.82 5.57 13.25
C ASN A 129 -10.17 4.84 13.48
N PRO A 130 -10.22 3.83 14.36
CA PRO A 130 -11.45 3.09 14.64
C PRO A 130 -12.53 3.92 15.34
N SER A 131 -12.19 5.08 15.89
CA SER A 131 -13.14 5.95 16.60
C SER A 131 -13.92 6.87 15.66
N ALA A 132 -13.54 6.97 14.38
CA ALA A 132 -14.27 7.79 13.43
C ALA A 132 -15.66 7.21 13.14
N GLU A 133 -16.69 8.05 13.27
CA GLU A 133 -18.09 7.70 13.03
C GLU A 133 -18.36 7.35 11.56
N ASN A 134 -17.80 8.15 10.65
CA ASN A 134 -17.90 7.90 9.21
C ASN A 134 -16.84 6.85 8.77
N PRO A 135 -17.23 5.72 8.16
CA PRO A 135 -16.29 4.72 7.65
C PRO A 135 -15.25 5.27 6.66
N LEU A 136 -15.62 6.29 5.87
CA LEU A 136 -14.70 6.98 4.95
C LEU A 136 -13.67 7.86 5.66
N ASN A 137 -13.75 8.01 6.99
CA ASN A 137 -12.77 8.73 7.81
C ASN A 137 -11.95 7.80 8.70
N GLN A 138 -12.25 6.50 8.70
CA GLN A 138 -11.56 5.51 9.55
C GLN A 138 -10.14 5.18 9.08
N PHE A 139 -9.74 5.61 7.89
CA PHE A 139 -8.36 5.50 7.43
C PHE A 139 -7.97 6.76 6.68
N TYR A 140 -6.71 7.18 6.84
CA TYR A 140 -6.13 8.24 6.03
C TYR A 140 -4.65 7.99 5.73
N LEU A 141 -4.21 8.51 4.59
CA LEU A 141 -2.79 8.69 4.25
C LEU A 141 -2.37 10.11 4.60
N VAL A 142 -1.08 10.33 4.85
CA VAL A 142 -0.57 11.67 5.20
C VAL A 142 0.24 12.22 4.03
N LEU A 143 -0.12 13.41 3.54
CA LEU A 143 0.67 14.18 2.57
C LEU A 143 1.01 15.54 3.19
N ASP A 144 0.85 16.64 2.47
CA ASP A 144 0.76 18.00 3.03
C ASP A 144 -0.54 18.22 3.84
N LYS A 145 -1.53 17.34 3.67
CA LYS A 145 -2.72 17.19 4.52
C LYS A 145 -3.22 15.74 4.48
N PRO A 146 -4.17 15.34 5.35
CA PRO A 146 -4.73 14.00 5.32
C PRO A 146 -5.48 13.74 4.02
N VAL A 147 -5.29 12.54 3.46
CA VAL A 147 -6.01 12.00 2.30
C VAL A 147 -6.87 10.84 2.77
N TYR A 148 -8.16 10.95 2.51
CA TYR A 148 -9.15 9.97 2.93
C TYR A 148 -9.71 9.20 1.72
N PRO A 149 -10.35 8.05 1.95
CA PRO A 149 -11.10 7.30 0.93
C PRO A 149 -11.96 8.17 0.00
N ARG A 150 -12.70 9.15 0.56
CA ARG A 150 -13.56 10.07 -0.21
C ARG A 150 -12.81 10.92 -1.23
N ASP A 151 -11.53 11.21 -0.98
CA ASP A 151 -10.70 11.97 -1.92
C ASP A 151 -10.31 11.09 -3.12
N VAL A 152 -10.10 9.79 -2.87
CA VAL A 152 -9.77 8.79 -3.89
C VAL A 152 -10.98 8.46 -4.77
N LEU A 153 -12.19 8.42 -4.20
CA LEU A 153 -13.43 8.15 -4.94
C LEU A 153 -13.67 9.13 -6.10
N ASN A 154 -13.11 10.34 -6.03
CA ASN A 154 -13.23 11.36 -7.07
C ASN A 154 -12.12 11.28 -8.14
N MET A 155 -11.17 10.35 -8.02
CA MET A 155 -10.09 10.17 -8.98
C MET A 155 -10.53 9.31 -10.16
N ASN A 156 -9.89 9.51 -11.32
CA ASN A 156 -10.03 8.62 -12.47
C ASN A 156 -8.75 7.82 -12.66
N LEU A 157 -8.75 6.61 -12.08
CA LEU A 157 -7.68 5.63 -12.15
C LEU A 157 -7.99 4.49 -13.13
N LYS A 158 -9.02 4.62 -13.98
CA LYS A 158 -9.29 3.65 -15.05
C LYS A 158 -8.01 3.36 -15.84
N GLY A 159 -7.75 2.07 -16.06
CA GLY A 159 -6.53 1.61 -16.75
C GLY A 159 -5.27 1.59 -15.88
N THR A 160 -5.38 1.83 -14.57
CA THR A 160 -4.29 1.61 -13.62
C THR A 160 -4.23 0.13 -13.28
N ASP A 161 -3.14 -0.54 -13.68
CA ASP A 161 -2.92 -1.95 -13.37
C ASP A 161 -2.68 -2.13 -11.87
N LEU A 162 -1.90 -1.24 -11.24
CA LEU A 162 -1.51 -1.40 -9.84
C LEU A 162 -1.50 -0.08 -9.06
N VAL A 163 -2.09 -0.11 -7.87
CA VAL A 163 -1.80 0.83 -6.77
C VAL A 163 -1.05 0.08 -5.68
N PHE A 164 0.17 0.52 -5.35
CA PHE A 164 0.97 -0.05 -4.26
C PHE A 164 0.99 0.93 -3.08
N LEU A 165 0.33 0.57 -1.97
CA LEU A 165 0.28 1.35 -0.74
C LEU A 165 1.36 0.89 0.25
N SER A 166 2.53 1.50 0.18
CA SER A 166 3.61 1.36 1.15
C SER A 166 3.35 2.29 2.34
N ALA A 167 2.30 1.98 3.10
CA ALA A 167 1.88 2.75 4.26
C ALA A 167 1.30 1.80 5.31
N CYS A 168 1.58 2.08 6.59
CA CYS A 168 1.16 1.26 7.72
C CYS A 168 -0.36 1.08 7.78
N GLU A 169 -0.79 -0.14 8.14
CA GLU A 169 -2.18 -0.43 8.53
C GLU A 169 -3.23 -0.12 7.44
N THR A 170 -2.83 -0.06 6.17
CA THR A 170 -3.72 0.21 5.03
C THR A 170 -4.79 -0.85 4.84
N GLY A 171 -4.69 -2.00 5.50
CA GLY A 171 -5.69 -3.09 5.49
C GLY A 171 -6.49 -3.32 6.77
N LYS A 172 -6.38 -2.47 7.80
CA LYS A 172 -7.10 -2.70 9.07
C LYS A 172 -8.59 -2.34 8.97
N VAL A 173 -9.42 -3.12 9.68
CA VAL A 173 -10.88 -2.94 9.82
C VAL A 173 -11.27 -3.06 11.28
N LYS A 174 -12.28 -2.28 11.72
CA LYS A 174 -12.71 -2.21 13.13
C LYS A 174 -13.44 -3.47 13.58
N ASP A 175 -14.33 -3.99 12.73
CA ASP A 175 -15.15 -5.16 13.02
C ASP A 175 -15.28 -6.05 11.80
N VAL A 176 -15.10 -7.37 11.98
CA VAL A 176 -15.24 -8.39 10.92
C VAL A 176 -16.72 -8.59 10.52
N LYS A 177 -17.66 -8.14 11.37
CA LYS A 177 -19.11 -8.22 11.11
C LYS A 177 -19.56 -7.33 9.96
N HIS A 178 -18.80 -6.29 9.67
CA HIS A 178 -18.99 -5.44 8.50
C HIS A 178 -17.68 -5.49 7.73
N LEU A 179 -17.54 -6.46 6.84
CA LEU A 179 -16.44 -6.64 5.87
C LEU A 179 -16.33 -5.47 4.86
N THR A 180 -16.52 -4.24 5.33
CA THR A 180 -15.98 -3.07 4.68
C THR A 180 -14.49 -3.11 4.96
N PHE A 181 -13.71 -3.43 3.93
CA PHE A 181 -12.27 -3.22 3.87
C PHE A 181 -11.93 -1.81 4.37
N SER A 182 -10.64 -1.51 4.61
CA SER A 182 -10.29 -0.10 4.75
C SER A 182 -10.92 0.65 3.58
N GLY A 183 -11.67 1.73 3.83
CA GLY A 183 -12.38 2.43 2.76
C GLY A 183 -11.44 2.85 1.62
N MET A 184 -10.14 2.86 1.88
CA MET A 184 -9.07 3.13 0.93
C MET A 184 -8.98 2.07 -0.17
N ILE A 185 -9.06 0.78 0.15
CA ILE A 185 -9.01 -0.30 -0.85
C ILE A 185 -10.19 -0.17 -1.80
N GLU A 186 -11.39 -0.09 -1.24
CA GLU A 186 -12.63 0.06 -2.01
C GLU A 186 -12.61 1.34 -2.86
N ALA A 187 -12.13 2.45 -2.31
CA ALA A 187 -12.04 3.70 -3.04
C ALA A 187 -11.08 3.62 -4.24
N PHE A 188 -9.94 2.92 -4.14
CA PHE A 188 -9.04 2.71 -5.29
C PHE A 188 -9.67 1.84 -6.37
N TYR A 189 -10.42 0.81 -5.99
CA TYR A 189 -11.18 0.00 -6.94
C TYR A 189 -12.26 0.79 -7.67
N ILE A 190 -13.07 1.56 -6.92
CA ILE A 190 -14.12 2.41 -7.50
C ILE A 190 -13.52 3.47 -8.43
N ALA A 191 -12.36 4.02 -8.08
CA ALA A 191 -11.63 4.95 -8.93
C ALA A 191 -11.09 4.28 -10.23
N GLY A 192 -11.01 2.95 -10.28
CA GLY A 192 -10.68 2.18 -11.48
C GLY A 192 -9.32 1.47 -11.47
N ALA A 193 -8.66 1.34 -10.31
CA ALA A 193 -7.47 0.51 -10.19
C ALA A 193 -7.82 -0.98 -10.24
N LYS A 194 -6.98 -1.78 -10.91
CA LYS A 194 -7.17 -3.23 -11.04
C LYS A 194 -6.67 -4.01 -9.84
N ASP A 195 -5.42 -3.75 -9.46
CA ASP A 195 -4.79 -4.37 -8.32
C ASP A 195 -4.40 -3.32 -7.28
N VAL A 196 -4.57 -3.67 -6.01
CA VAL A 196 -4.14 -2.84 -4.88
C VAL A 196 -3.32 -3.69 -3.92
N ILE A 197 -2.04 -3.34 -3.73
CA ILE A 197 -1.20 -3.92 -2.70
C ILE A 197 -1.28 -3.04 -1.45
N ILE A 198 -1.58 -3.66 -0.31
CA ILE A 198 -1.76 -3.01 1.00
C ILE A 198 -0.94 -3.71 2.08
N THR A 199 -0.90 -3.13 3.28
CA THR A 199 -0.24 -3.69 4.46
C THR A 199 -1.20 -3.88 5.63
N LEU A 200 -1.18 -5.07 6.24
CA LEU A 200 -2.08 -5.42 7.37
C LEU A 200 -1.70 -4.76 8.70
N TRP A 201 -0.42 -4.57 8.95
CA TRP A 201 0.10 -3.96 10.19
C TRP A 201 1.17 -2.92 9.88
N GLN A 202 1.75 -2.34 10.93
CA GLN A 202 2.86 -1.40 10.76
C GLN A 202 4.04 -2.10 10.10
N ILE A 203 4.57 -1.51 9.03
CA ILE A 203 5.72 -2.05 8.32
C ILE A 203 7.00 -1.36 8.78
N SER A 204 8.13 -2.06 8.67
CA SER A 204 9.44 -1.49 8.98
C SER A 204 9.89 -0.55 7.87
N ASP A 205 10.12 0.73 8.18
CA ASP A 205 10.71 1.69 7.24
C ASP A 205 12.05 1.17 6.70
N LYS A 206 12.85 0.48 7.52
CA LYS A 206 14.17 -0.03 7.13
C LYS A 206 14.12 -1.25 6.21
N GLU A 207 13.22 -2.21 6.44
CA GLU A 207 13.19 -3.48 5.70
C GLU A 207 12.27 -3.43 4.46
N THR A 208 11.22 -2.60 4.49
CA THR A 208 10.25 -2.43 3.38
C THR A 208 10.90 -2.12 2.03
N PRO A 209 11.91 -1.22 1.93
CA PRO A 209 12.52 -0.89 0.65
C PRO A 209 13.15 -2.08 -0.07
N GLU A 210 13.61 -3.10 0.66
CA GLU A 210 14.16 -4.29 0.03
C GLU A 210 13.07 -5.16 -0.61
N LEU A 211 11.92 -5.34 0.05
CA LEU A 211 10.79 -6.06 -0.52
C LEU A 211 10.24 -5.33 -1.75
N VAL A 212 10.07 -4.01 -1.64
CA VAL A 212 9.59 -3.15 -2.73
C VAL A 212 10.56 -3.17 -3.91
N ARG A 213 11.88 -3.10 -3.65
CA ARG A 213 12.90 -3.26 -4.69
C ARG A 213 12.76 -4.59 -5.42
N GLU A 214 12.63 -5.68 -4.68
CA GLU A 214 12.53 -7.01 -5.28
C GLU A 214 11.24 -7.17 -6.08
N PHE A 215 10.12 -6.70 -5.55
CA PHE A 215 8.84 -6.65 -6.23
C PHE A 215 8.93 -5.93 -7.58
N TYR A 216 9.43 -4.69 -7.60
CA TYR A 216 9.52 -3.93 -8.85
C TYR A 216 10.58 -4.46 -9.82
N LYS A 217 11.65 -5.10 -9.34
CA LYS A 217 12.59 -5.83 -10.20
C LYS A 217 11.90 -6.97 -10.93
N ASN A 218 11.14 -7.80 -10.20
CA ASN A 218 10.39 -8.91 -10.77
C ASN A 218 9.32 -8.43 -11.76
N LEU A 219 8.59 -7.37 -11.40
CA LEU A 219 7.59 -6.76 -12.28
C LEU A 219 8.22 -6.21 -13.57
N LYS A 220 9.39 -5.56 -13.47
CA LYS A 220 10.14 -5.07 -14.65
C LYS A 220 10.67 -6.20 -15.52
N ALA A 221 10.96 -7.36 -14.93
CA ALA A 221 11.37 -8.57 -15.65
C ALA A 221 10.21 -9.27 -16.40
N GLY A 222 8.99 -8.73 -16.33
CA GLY A 222 7.83 -9.23 -17.09
C GLY A 222 6.96 -10.22 -16.32
N MET A 223 7.25 -10.44 -15.02
CA MET A 223 6.33 -11.21 -14.17
C MET A 223 5.02 -10.44 -13.98
N ASP A 224 3.91 -11.16 -13.83
CA ASP A 224 2.66 -10.55 -13.39
C ASP A 224 2.79 -10.05 -11.92
N ILE A 225 1.82 -9.24 -11.49
CA ILE A 225 1.85 -8.57 -10.18
C ILE A 225 1.83 -9.59 -9.03
N LYS A 226 1.03 -10.65 -9.13
CA LYS A 226 0.93 -11.72 -8.12
C LYS A 226 2.27 -12.43 -7.96
N GLU A 227 2.84 -12.89 -9.06
CA GLU A 227 4.10 -13.63 -9.08
C GLU A 227 5.27 -12.75 -8.65
N ALA A 228 5.29 -11.48 -9.06
CA ALA A 228 6.31 -10.51 -8.64
C ALA A 228 6.32 -10.32 -7.12
N LEU A 229 5.14 -10.21 -6.49
CA LEU A 229 5.01 -10.08 -5.04
C LEU A 229 5.38 -11.38 -4.33
N ARG A 230 4.90 -12.52 -4.83
CA ARG A 230 5.24 -13.84 -4.27
C ARG A 230 6.75 -14.06 -4.27
N LYS A 231 7.44 -13.82 -5.40
CA LYS A 231 8.89 -14.00 -5.52
C LYS A 231 9.65 -13.09 -4.57
N ALA A 232 9.20 -11.85 -4.38
CA ALA A 232 9.78 -10.93 -3.41
C ALA A 232 9.67 -11.46 -1.97
N LYS A 233 8.51 -12.01 -1.58
CA LYS A 233 8.30 -12.61 -0.25
C LYS A 233 9.08 -13.91 -0.07
N ILE A 234 9.13 -14.77 -1.09
CA ILE A 234 9.92 -16.02 -1.06
C ILE A 234 11.41 -15.72 -0.87
N LYS A 235 11.94 -14.63 -1.46
CA LYS A 235 13.32 -14.19 -1.19
C LYS A 235 13.53 -13.92 0.30
N PHE A 236 12.61 -13.21 0.95
CA PHE A 236 12.68 -12.94 2.39
C PHE A 236 12.64 -14.22 3.22
N ILE A 237 11.78 -15.18 2.85
CA ILE A 237 11.71 -16.50 3.51
C ILE A 237 13.05 -17.23 3.40
N LYS A 238 13.65 -17.27 2.21
CA LYS A 238 14.96 -17.91 1.97
C LYS A 238 16.11 -17.24 2.73
N GLU A 239 15.99 -15.95 3.00
CA GLU A 239 16.94 -15.18 3.80
C GLU A 239 16.65 -15.26 5.31
N ASN A 240 15.70 -16.12 5.73
CA ASN A 240 15.25 -16.28 7.11
C ASN A 240 14.81 -14.95 7.76
N LYS A 241 14.26 -14.03 6.96
CA LYS A 241 13.70 -12.77 7.45
C LYS A 241 12.42 -13.06 8.22
N ASN A 242 12.24 -12.35 9.34
CA ASN A 242 11.05 -12.48 10.18
C ASN A 242 9.77 -12.24 9.35
N PRO A 243 8.73 -13.11 9.45
CA PRO A 243 7.43 -12.94 8.80
C PRO A 243 6.80 -11.56 8.94
N TYR A 244 7.07 -10.88 10.06
CA TYR A 244 6.65 -9.50 10.28
C TYR A 244 6.99 -8.54 9.13
N TYR A 245 8.09 -8.78 8.40
CA TYR A 245 8.55 -7.88 7.33
C TYR A 245 7.96 -8.17 5.94
N TRP A 246 7.47 -9.39 5.67
CA TRP A 246 7.00 -9.76 4.33
C TRP A 246 5.53 -10.18 4.27
N MET A 247 5.00 -10.70 5.38
CA MET A 247 3.61 -11.16 5.50
C MET A 247 2.54 -10.05 5.55
N PRO A 248 2.82 -8.77 5.92
CA PRO A 248 1.75 -7.77 5.92
C PRO A 248 1.30 -7.38 4.52
N PHE A 249 2.14 -7.53 3.50
CA PHE A 249 1.83 -7.11 2.14
C PHE A 249 0.78 -8.04 1.54
N LEU A 250 -0.45 -7.57 1.32
CA LEU A 250 -1.47 -8.37 0.64
C LEU A 250 -1.81 -7.74 -0.69
N LEU A 251 -2.01 -8.60 -1.69
CA LEU A 251 -2.53 -8.21 -2.98
C LEU A 251 -4.04 -8.44 -2.99
N TYR A 252 -4.77 -7.34 -3.16
CA TYR A 252 -6.15 -7.36 -3.56
C TYR A 252 -6.21 -7.20 -5.07
N GLY A 253 -6.84 -8.14 -5.78
CA GLY A 253 -6.98 -8.10 -7.22
C GLY A 253 -6.77 -9.46 -7.89
N LEU A 254 -6.51 -9.42 -9.19
CA LEU A 254 -6.52 -10.61 -10.06
C LEU A 254 -5.17 -11.19 -10.41
#